data_AF-A0A821MDE3-F1
#
_entry.id   AF-A0A821MDE3-F1
#
_cell.length_a   1.000
_cell.length_b   1.000
_cell.length_c   1.000
_cell.angle_alpha   90.00
_cell.angle_beta   90.00
_cell.angle_gamma   90.00
#
_symmetry.space_group_name_H-M   'P 1'
#
loop_
_entity.id
_entity.type
_entity.pdbx_description
1 polymer ?
#
loop_
_entity_poly.entity_id
_entity_poly.type
_entity_poly.pdbx_seq_one_letter_code
_entity_poly.pdbx_strand_id
1 'polypeptide(L)'
;MQNIHPIYNIKTLMIKQELAKDPKLKSESWDRFLPKFKSKNLSKRYKPHKVRATKPYTPFPPAQPLSKVDKELETGVYFDREVERRQKKSDKHQVKLDKNTEVSLQRKKEKREKEYIPPVEKQPDFKQK
;
A
#
# COMPACT_ATOMS: atom_id res chain seq x y z
N MET A 1 24.19 -36.16 22.42
CA MET A 1 23.02 -36.92 22.90
C MET A 1 22.13 -37.24 21.70
N GLN A 2 21.54 -38.43 21.63
CA GLN A 2 20.62 -38.77 20.54
C GLN A 2 19.25 -38.13 20.77
N ASN A 3 18.46 -37.90 19.72
CA ASN A 3 17.10 -37.34 19.79
C ASN A 3 16.08 -38.38 20.30
N ILE A 4 16.31 -38.91 21.50
CA ILE A 4 15.47 -39.92 22.16
C ILE A 4 15.06 -39.34 23.52
N HIS A 5 13.76 -39.23 23.75
CA HIS A 5 13.25 -38.68 25.01
C HIS A 5 13.52 -39.64 26.19
N PRO A 6 14.04 -39.16 27.34
CA PRO A 6 14.45 -40.03 28.46
C PRO A 6 13.30 -40.85 29.05
N ILE A 7 12.05 -40.40 28.91
CA ILE A 7 10.85 -41.16 29.33
C ILE A 7 10.80 -42.57 28.71
N TYR A 8 11.36 -42.76 27.52
CA TYR A 8 11.40 -44.06 26.86
C TYR A 8 12.34 -45.01 27.59
N ASN A 9 13.50 -44.52 28.02
CA ASN A 9 14.43 -45.30 28.82
C ASN A 9 13.82 -45.64 30.18
N ILE A 10 13.15 -44.69 30.84
CA ILE A 10 12.45 -44.92 32.11
C ILE A 10 11.38 -46.02 31.96
N LYS A 11 10.53 -45.94 30.93
CA LYS A 11 9.52 -46.98 30.64
C LYS A 11 10.14 -48.35 30.38
N THR A 12 11.23 -48.42 29.61
CA THR A 12 11.93 -49.70 29.39
C THR A 12 12.50 -50.28 30.69
N LEU A 13 13.02 -49.43 31.59
CA LEU A 13 13.54 -49.86 32.88
C LEU A 13 12.43 -50.40 33.79
N MET A 14 11.29 -49.72 33.85
CA MET A 14 10.13 -50.20 34.61
C MET A 14 9.68 -51.59 34.14
N ILE A 15 9.55 -51.79 32.82
CA ILE A 15 9.14 -53.08 32.27
C ILE A 15 10.18 -54.17 32.56
N LYS A 16 11.47 -53.86 32.45
CA LYS A 16 12.55 -54.80 32.81
C LYS A 16 12.50 -55.19 34.29
N GLN A 17 12.21 -54.25 35.19
CA GLN A 17 12.11 -54.54 36.62
C GLN A 17 10.95 -55.48 36.94
N GLU A 18 9.79 -55.31 36.30
CA GLU A 18 8.66 -56.23 36.49
C GLU A 18 8.94 -57.61 35.89
N LEU A 19 9.46 -57.69 34.66
CA LEU A 19 9.80 -58.98 34.02
C LEU A 19 10.88 -59.76 34.78
N ALA A 20 11.80 -59.06 35.45
CA ALA A 20 12.83 -59.69 36.28
C ALA A 20 12.26 -60.37 37.53
N LYS A 21 11.08 -59.94 38.02
CA LYS A 21 10.40 -60.56 39.17
C LYS A 21 9.82 -61.92 38.80
N ASP A 22 9.38 -62.09 37.55
CA ASP A 22 8.77 -63.34 37.08
C ASP A 22 9.83 -64.44 36.86
N PRO A 23 9.81 -65.55 37.61
CA PRO A 23 10.85 -66.59 37.51
C PRO A 23 10.80 -67.36 36.19
N LYS A 24 9.64 -67.42 35.51
CA LYS A 24 9.42 -68.15 34.27
C LYS A 24 10.09 -67.50 33.06
N LEU A 25 10.20 -66.18 33.04
CA LEU A 25 10.73 -65.42 31.90
C LEU A 25 12.23 -65.10 32.02
N LYS A 26 12.91 -65.56 33.08
CA LYS A 26 14.35 -65.29 33.32
C LYS A 26 15.26 -65.93 32.27
N SER A 27 14.87 -67.08 31.72
CA SER A 27 15.64 -67.82 30.71
C SER A 27 15.31 -67.40 29.28
N GLU A 28 14.33 -66.52 29.07
CA GLU A 28 13.84 -66.12 27.74
C GLU A 28 14.26 -64.68 27.38
N SER A 29 14.27 -64.38 26.08
CA SER A 29 14.56 -63.03 25.59
C SER A 29 13.39 -62.07 25.83
N TRP A 30 13.65 -60.94 26.50
CA TRP A 30 12.65 -59.91 26.82
C TRP A 30 12.34 -58.94 25.66
N ASP A 31 12.95 -59.12 24.49
CA ASP A 31 12.83 -58.19 23.34
C ASP A 31 11.39 -58.04 22.79
N ARG A 32 10.52 -59.02 23.09
CA ARG A 32 9.09 -58.97 22.71
C ARG A 32 8.27 -58.02 23.59
N PHE A 33 8.70 -57.83 24.84
CA PHE A 33 8.01 -57.00 25.83
C PHE A 33 8.55 -55.57 25.89
N LEU A 34 9.75 -55.34 25.35
CA LEU A 34 10.37 -54.02 25.32
C LEU A 34 9.84 -53.17 24.16
N PRO A 35 9.39 -51.92 24.43
CA PRO A 35 8.98 -51.00 23.37
C PRO A 35 10.13 -50.70 22.39
N LYS A 36 9.92 -50.98 21.10
CA LYS A 36 10.87 -50.65 20.03
C LYS A 36 10.55 -49.28 19.43
N PHE A 37 11.44 -48.32 19.63
CA PHE A 37 11.29 -46.99 19.05
C PHE A 37 12.00 -46.92 17.69
N LYS A 38 11.22 -47.01 16.60
CA LYS A 38 11.71 -46.72 15.26
C LYS A 38 11.46 -45.24 14.95
N SER A 39 12.45 -44.54 14.43
CA SER A 39 12.24 -43.16 13.96
C SER A 39 11.20 -43.17 12.84
N LYS A 40 10.11 -42.42 13.00
CA LYS A 40 9.06 -42.27 11.98
C LYS A 40 9.48 -41.32 10.83
N ASN A 41 10.77 -41.21 10.56
CA ASN A 41 11.28 -40.36 9.48
C ASN A 41 10.88 -41.00 8.15
N LEU A 42 9.94 -40.39 7.44
CA LEU A 42 9.67 -40.75 6.06
C LEU A 42 10.93 -40.42 5.25
N SER A 43 11.57 -41.45 4.68
CA SER A 43 12.83 -41.31 3.92
C SER A 43 12.72 -40.35 2.75
N LYS A 44 11.49 -40.14 2.26
CA LYS A 44 11.17 -39.21 1.18
C LYS A 44 10.12 -38.22 1.68
N ARG A 45 10.53 -36.96 1.82
CA ARG A 45 9.59 -35.84 1.90
C ARG A 45 8.89 -35.72 0.55
N TYR A 46 7.56 -35.57 0.56
CA TYR A 46 6.80 -35.26 -0.65
C TYR A 46 7.35 -33.98 -1.29
N LYS A 47 7.79 -34.07 -2.55
CA LYS A 47 8.23 -32.92 -3.34
C LYS A 47 7.09 -32.50 -4.26
N PRO A 48 6.81 -31.20 -4.42
CA PRO A 48 5.79 -30.75 -5.36
C PRO A 48 6.19 -31.10 -6.80
N HIS A 49 5.20 -31.32 -7.67
CA HIS A 49 5.43 -31.63 -9.09
C HIS A 49 6.22 -30.54 -9.83
N LYS A 50 6.02 -29.27 -9.44
CA LYS A 50 6.76 -28.12 -9.99
C LYS A 50 7.71 -27.57 -8.93
N VAL A 51 8.98 -27.94 -9.01
CA VAL A 51 10.05 -27.34 -8.21
C VAL A 51 10.59 -26.13 -8.98
N ARG A 52 10.52 -24.94 -8.38
CA ARG A 52 11.13 -23.74 -8.97
C ARG A 52 12.65 -23.88 -8.86
N ALA A 53 13.35 -23.78 -9.98
CA ALA A 53 14.81 -23.70 -9.98
C ALA A 53 15.26 -22.42 -9.24
N THR A 54 16.35 -22.53 -8.48
CA THR A 54 16.98 -21.38 -7.84
C THR A 54 17.64 -20.49 -8.90
N LYS A 55 17.47 -19.17 -8.79
CA LYS A 55 18.15 -18.22 -9.69
C LYS A 55 19.67 -18.30 -9.46
N PRO A 56 20.49 -18.25 -10.53
CA PRO A 56 21.94 -18.21 -10.37
C PRO A 56 22.33 -16.95 -9.59
N TYR A 57 23.41 -17.05 -8.80
CA TYR A 57 23.93 -15.92 -8.05
C TYR A 57 24.40 -14.83 -9.02
N THR A 58 23.86 -13.63 -8.84
CA THR A 58 24.31 -12.42 -9.52
C THR A 58 24.96 -11.51 -8.48
N PRO A 59 26.23 -11.11 -8.65
CA PRO A 59 26.92 -10.26 -7.68
C PRO A 59 26.37 -8.83 -7.67
N PHE A 60 25.73 -8.40 -8.76
CA PHE A 60 25.14 -7.08 -8.87
C PHE A 60 23.64 -7.11 -8.53
N PRO A 61 23.15 -6.13 -7.74
CA PRO A 61 21.72 -5.97 -7.51
C PRO A 61 21.01 -5.55 -8.81
N PRO A 62 19.71 -5.84 -8.97
CA PRO A 62 18.92 -5.32 -10.07
C PRO A 62 18.80 -3.78 -9.98
N ALA A 63 18.58 -3.13 -11.12
CA ALA A 63 18.36 -1.69 -11.17
C ALA A 63 17.13 -1.29 -10.33
N GLN A 64 17.21 -0.14 -9.65
CA GLN A 64 16.09 0.41 -8.90
C GLN A 64 14.98 0.86 -9.86
N PRO A 65 13.69 0.70 -9.49
CA PRO A 65 12.61 1.21 -10.31
C PRO A 65 12.66 2.74 -10.36
N LEU A 66 12.50 3.31 -11.56
CA LEU A 66 12.47 4.76 -11.77
C LEU A 66 11.34 5.41 -10.96
N SER A 67 11.63 6.56 -10.33
CA SER A 67 10.60 7.33 -9.64
C SER A 67 9.60 7.93 -10.63
N LYS A 68 8.45 8.40 -10.14
CA LYS A 68 7.47 9.08 -11.00
C LYS A 68 8.06 10.31 -11.69
N VAL A 69 8.87 11.08 -10.95
CA VAL A 69 9.54 12.27 -11.46
C VAL A 69 10.52 11.89 -12.56
N ASP A 70 11.32 10.83 -12.34
CA ASP A 70 12.29 10.37 -13.35
C ASP A 70 11.60 9.93 -14.65
N LYS A 71 10.46 9.23 -14.55
CA LYS A 71 9.65 8.87 -15.73
C LYS A 71 9.10 10.10 -16.46
N GLU A 72 8.63 11.10 -15.72
CA GLU A 72 8.11 12.34 -16.30
C GLU A 72 9.22 13.20 -16.93
N LEU A 73 10.43 13.16 -16.37
CA LEU A 73 11.62 13.79 -16.93
C LEU A 73 12.11 13.05 -18.19
N GLU A 74 12.15 11.72 -18.17
CA GLU A 74 12.51 10.87 -19.31
C GLU A 74 11.56 11.07 -20.51
N THR A 75 10.26 11.24 -20.23
CA THR A 75 9.23 11.51 -21.25
C THR A 75 9.13 12.99 -21.65
N GLY A 76 9.79 13.91 -20.93
CA GLY A 76 9.75 15.37 -21.18
C GLY A 76 8.47 16.08 -20.71
N VAL A 77 7.42 15.33 -20.35
CA VAL A 77 6.11 15.85 -19.92
C VAL A 77 6.20 16.74 -18.69
N TYR A 78 7.22 16.54 -17.85
CA TYR A 78 7.43 17.33 -16.65
C TYR A 78 7.51 18.84 -16.95
N PHE A 79 8.19 19.22 -18.03
CA PHE A 79 8.38 20.62 -18.39
C PHE A 79 7.16 21.22 -19.08
N ASP A 80 6.50 20.46 -19.95
CA ASP A 80 5.28 20.90 -20.65
C ASP A 80 4.17 21.30 -19.67
N ARG A 81 4.03 20.54 -18.57
CA ARG A 81 3.07 20.85 -17.51
C ARG A 81 3.30 22.22 -16.86
N GLU A 82 4.55 22.63 -16.69
CA GLU A 82 4.88 23.93 -16.12
C GLU A 82 4.61 25.07 -17.11
N VAL A 83 4.87 24.85 -18.40
CA VAL A 83 4.54 25.79 -19.49
C VAL A 83 3.02 25.99 -19.58
N GLU A 84 2.26 24.90 -19.64
CA GLU A 84 0.79 24.95 -19.67
C GLU A 84 0.22 25.67 -18.43
N ARG A 85 0.79 25.41 -17.25
CA ARG A 85 0.38 26.08 -16.01
C ARG A 85 0.63 27.58 -16.06
N ARG A 86 1.71 28.03 -16.71
CA ARG A 86 2.02 29.46 -16.89
C ARG A 86 1.06 30.12 -17.87
N GLN A 87 0.83 29.50 -19.03
CA GLN A 87 -0.13 29.97 -20.04
C GLN A 87 -1.54 30.12 -19.44
N LYS A 88 -2.03 29.10 -18.75
CA LYS A 88 -3.33 29.15 -18.08
C LYS A 88 -3.44 30.27 -17.04
N LYS A 89 -2.33 30.66 -16.41
CA LYS A 89 -2.30 31.78 -15.45
C LYS A 89 -2.33 33.12 -16.17
N SER A 90 -1.58 33.30 -17.26
CA SER A 90 -1.61 34.53 -18.07
C SER A 90 -2.99 34.75 -18.67
N ASP A 91 -3.61 33.71 -19.23
CA ASP A 91 -4.94 33.81 -19.85
C ASP A 91 -6.00 34.22 -18.84
N LYS A 92 -5.97 33.59 -17.65
CA LYS A 92 -6.85 33.98 -16.53
C LYS A 92 -6.63 35.41 -16.07
N HIS A 93 -5.40 35.91 -16.11
CA HIS A 93 -5.09 37.29 -15.75
C HIS A 93 -5.65 38.25 -16.81
N GLN A 94 -5.43 37.96 -18.09
CA GLN A 94 -5.94 38.76 -19.20
C GLN A 94 -7.47 38.88 -19.15
N VAL A 95 -8.17 37.74 -19.00
CA VAL A 95 -9.64 37.72 -18.89
C VAL A 95 -10.15 38.56 -17.71
N LYS A 96 -9.42 38.62 -16.59
CA LYS A 96 -9.82 39.46 -15.46
C LYS A 96 -9.64 40.94 -15.76
N LEU A 97 -8.54 41.32 -16.43
CA LEU A 97 -8.32 42.69 -16.86
C LEU A 97 -9.42 43.13 -17.81
N ASP A 98 -9.73 42.32 -18.82
CA ASP A 98 -10.75 42.64 -19.83
C ASP A 98 -12.14 42.80 -19.20
N LYS A 99 -12.51 41.93 -18.25
CA LYS A 99 -13.76 42.09 -17.48
C LYS A 99 -13.77 43.37 -16.66
N ASN A 100 -12.66 43.71 -16.01
CA ASN A 100 -12.58 44.94 -15.21
C ASN A 100 -12.66 46.20 -16.09
N THR A 101 -12.03 46.20 -17.25
CA THR A 101 -12.11 47.32 -18.20
C THR A 101 -13.53 47.45 -18.75
N GLU A 102 -14.17 46.34 -19.13
CA GLU A 102 -15.55 46.32 -19.61
C GLU A 102 -16.53 46.86 -18.55
N VAL A 103 -16.46 46.36 -17.32
CA VAL A 103 -17.28 46.86 -16.19
C VAL A 103 -17.02 48.35 -15.93
N SER A 104 -15.76 48.79 -16.00
CA SER A 104 -15.45 50.21 -15.84
C SER A 104 -16.03 51.06 -16.97
N LEU A 105 -16.02 50.58 -18.22
CA LEU A 105 -16.59 51.28 -19.36
C LEU A 105 -18.11 51.35 -19.25
N GLN A 106 -18.76 50.26 -18.87
CA GLN A 106 -20.21 50.22 -18.63
C GLN A 106 -20.62 51.21 -17.53
N ARG A 107 -19.95 51.18 -16.37
CA ARG A 107 -20.20 52.15 -15.28
C ARG A 107 -20.01 53.61 -15.72
N LYS A 108 -19.03 53.89 -16.57
CA LYS A 108 -18.80 55.24 -17.11
C LYS A 108 -19.93 55.66 -18.06
N LYS A 109 -20.41 54.75 -18.93
CA LYS A 109 -21.54 54.99 -19.82
C LYS A 109 -22.83 55.25 -19.04
N GLU A 110 -23.15 54.40 -18.08
CA GLU A 110 -24.35 54.54 -17.22
C GLU A 110 -24.38 55.87 -16.46
N LYS A 111 -23.23 56.32 -15.93
CA LYS A 111 -23.13 57.62 -15.25
C LYS A 111 -23.44 58.77 -16.21
N ARG A 112 -22.85 58.75 -17.40
CA ARG A 112 -23.06 59.77 -18.43
C ARG A 112 -24.52 59.82 -18.91
N GLU A 113 -25.16 58.66 -19.06
CA GLU A 113 -26.59 58.58 -19.44
C GLU A 113 -27.50 59.16 -18.35
N LYS A 114 -27.22 58.91 -17.07
CA LYS A 114 -27.98 59.48 -15.95
C LYS A 114 -27.86 61.00 -15.85
N GLU A 115 -26.68 61.56 -16.16
CA GLU A 115 -26.46 63.01 -16.17
C GLU A 115 -27.27 63.72 -17.28
N TYR A 116 -27.70 63.00 -18.32
CA TYR A 116 -28.47 63.56 -19.44
C TYR A 116 -30.00 63.59 -19.18
N ILE A 117 -30.48 62.98 -18.10
CA ILE A 117 -31.89 62.97 -17.72
C ILE A 117 -32.14 64.14 -16.76
N PRO A 118 -33.03 65.09 -17.09
CA PRO A 118 -33.31 66.22 -16.22
C PRO A 118 -33.98 65.76 -14.92
N PRO A 119 -33.66 66.40 -13.78
CA PRO A 119 -34.27 66.06 -12.49
C PRO A 119 -35.78 66.39 -12.49
N VAL A 120 -36.59 65.52 -11.89
CA VAL A 120 -38.04 65.72 -11.78
C VAL A 120 -38.34 66.82 -10.77
N GLU A 121 -39.02 67.86 -11.23
CA GLU A 121 -39.45 68.98 -10.39
C GLU A 121 -40.60 68.57 -9.47
N LYS A 122 -40.49 68.93 -8.17
CA LYS A 122 -41.58 68.73 -7.20
C LYS A 122 -42.67 69.76 -7.49
N GLN A 123 -43.86 69.28 -7.85
CA GLN A 123 -45.03 70.15 -7.98
C GLN A 123 -45.40 70.75 -6.61
N PRO A 124 -45.75 72.04 -6.52
CA PRO A 124 -46.15 72.67 -5.27
C PRO A 124 -47.50 72.12 -4.77
N ASP A 125 -47.55 71.71 -3.50
CA ASP A 125 -48.77 71.26 -2.83
C ASP A 125 -49.75 72.42 -2.67
N PHE A 126 -50.66 72.61 -3.63
CA PHE A 126 -51.77 73.55 -3.49
C PHE A 126 -52.81 72.98 -2.52
N LYS A 127 -52.75 73.41 -1.25
CA LYS A 127 -53.84 73.20 -0.28
C LYS A 127 -55.05 74.06 -0.69
N GLN A 128 -56.09 73.42 -1.21
CA GLN A 128 -57.38 74.07 -1.46
C GLN A 128 -58.03 74.44 -0.13
N LYS A 129 -58.49 75.71 -0.02
CA LYS A 129 -59.33 76.21 1.08
C LYS A 129 -60.79 76.20 0.64
#